data_AF-A0AAC8UVH3-F1
#
_entry.id   AF-A0AAC8UVH3-F1
#
_cell.length_a   1.000
_cell.length_b   1.000
_cell.length_c   1.000
_cell.angle_alpha   90.00
_cell.angle_beta   90.00
_cell.angle_gamma   90.00
#
_symmetry.space_group_name_H-M   'P 1'
#
loop_
_entity.id
_entity.type
_entity.pdbx_description
1 polymer ?
#
loop_
_entity_poly.entity_id
_entity_poly.type
_entity_poly.pdbx_seq_one_letter_code
_entity_poly.pdbx_strand_id
1 'polypeptide(L)'
;MAHNVSQDEELLGILSDVSTHRFHQGRQVNPNSMLYKTVEFANQEGYLVGAKLDANYSHSLASIDLTKATLSEAGVAKLQALTTPDETETPES
;
A
#
# COMPACT_ATOMS: atom_id res chain seq x y z
N MET A 1 22.55 -9.13 2.43
CA MET A 1 22.36 -8.08 1.40
C MET A 1 20.99 -7.48 1.66
N ALA A 2 20.85 -6.16 1.75
CA ALA A 2 19.53 -5.56 1.98
C ALA A 2 18.67 -5.80 0.73
N HIS A 3 17.55 -6.49 0.89
CA HIS A 3 16.55 -6.63 -0.17
C HIS A 3 15.81 -5.29 -0.25
N ASN A 4 16.12 -4.48 -1.27
CA ASN A 4 15.36 -3.26 -1.53
C ASN A 4 14.02 -3.68 -2.12
N VAL A 5 12.94 -3.47 -1.38
CA VAL A 5 11.58 -3.73 -1.82
C VAL A 5 11.19 -2.67 -2.85
N SER A 6 10.69 -3.09 -4.01
CA SER A 6 10.14 -2.19 -5.03
C SER A 6 8.82 -1.57 -4.55
N GLN A 7 8.39 -0.47 -5.17
CA GLN A 7 7.13 0.18 -4.80
C GLN A 7 5.91 -0.74 -5.04
N ASP A 8 5.93 -1.57 -6.09
CA ASP A 8 4.86 -2.52 -6.38
C ASP A 8 4.80 -3.68 -5.37
N GLU A 9 5.94 -4.20 -4.92
CA GLU A 9 5.99 -5.20 -3.84
C GLU A 9 5.47 -4.64 -2.51
N GLU A 10 5.86 -3.41 -2.16
CA GLU A 10 5.34 -2.73 -0.97
C GLU A 10 3.82 -2.48 -1.10
N LEU A 11 3.37 -2.07 -2.29
CA LEU A 11 1.96 -1.81 -2.56
C LEU A 11 1.14 -3.10 -2.46
N LEU A 12 1.62 -4.21 -3.03
CA LEU A 12 1.02 -5.53 -2.87
C LEU A 12 0.85 -5.89 -1.39
N GLY A 13 1.89 -5.70 -0.59
CA GLY A 13 1.86 -5.94 0.85
C GLY A 13 0.78 -5.10 1.55
N ILE A 14 0.76 -3.79 1.30
CA ILE A 14 -0.21 -2.86 1.92
C ILE A 14 -1.65 -3.23 1.53
N LEU A 15 -1.92 -3.44 0.24
CA LEU A 15 -3.27 -3.75 -0.22
C LEU A 15 -3.75 -5.11 0.34
N SER A 16 -2.85 -6.10 0.39
CA SER A 16 -3.13 -7.41 0.99
C SER A 16 -3.43 -7.29 2.49
N ASP A 17 -2.61 -6.56 3.24
CA ASP A 17 -2.81 -6.37 4.68
C ASP A 17 -4.08 -5.57 5.02
N VAL A 18 -4.45 -4.58 4.17
CA VAL A 18 -5.74 -3.88 4.29
C VAL A 18 -6.90 -4.83 4.00
N SER A 19 -6.84 -5.61 2.91
CA SER A 19 -7.90 -6.58 2.57
C SER A 19 -8.14 -7.63 3.67
N THR A 20 -7.07 -8.00 4.38
CA THR A 20 -7.10 -8.99 5.47
C THR A 20 -7.23 -8.36 6.86
N HIS A 21 -7.45 -7.04 6.95
CA HIS A 21 -7.65 -6.30 8.19
C HIS A 21 -6.53 -6.49 9.24
N ARG A 22 -5.26 -6.55 8.78
CA ARG A 22 -4.09 -6.79 9.65
C ARG A 22 -3.58 -5.54 10.38
N PHE A 23 -4.07 -4.37 10.03
CA PHE A 23 -3.73 -3.14 10.74
C PHE A 23 -4.60 -2.99 11.99
N HIS A 24 -4.00 -3.13 13.17
CA HIS A 24 -4.71 -3.04 14.46
C HIS A 24 -4.51 -1.71 15.19
N GLN A 25 -3.50 -0.92 14.79
CA GLN A 25 -3.24 0.40 15.34
C GLN A 25 -2.57 1.29 14.30
N GLY A 26 -2.74 2.60 14.46
CA GLY A 26 -1.92 3.58 13.75
C GLY A 26 -0.47 3.54 14.25
N ARG A 27 0.46 3.98 13.39
CA ARG A 27 1.89 4.06 13.72
C ARG A 27 2.52 5.34 13.20
N GLN A 28 3.55 5.79 13.90
CA GLN A 28 4.44 6.84 13.42
C GLN A 28 5.52 6.24 12.53
N VAL A 29 5.81 6.90 11.42
CA VAL A 29 6.78 6.48 10.42
C VAL A 29 7.57 7.67 9.89
N ASN A 30 8.72 7.41 9.29
CA ASN A 30 9.45 8.43 8.57
C ASN A 30 8.66 8.81 7.30
N PRO A 31 8.33 10.10 7.05
CA PRO A 31 7.62 10.53 5.85
C PRO A 31 8.37 10.18 4.55
N ASN A 32 9.70 10.00 4.62
CA ASN A 32 10.51 9.61 3.48
C ASN A 32 10.61 8.09 3.26
N SER A 33 10.07 7.27 4.18
CA SER A 33 10.09 5.80 4.06
C SER A 33 9.27 5.32 2.88
N MET A 34 9.64 4.16 2.33
CA MET A 34 8.90 3.52 1.23
C MET A 34 7.44 3.29 1.65
N LEU A 35 7.23 2.74 2.84
CA LEU A 35 5.92 2.53 3.42
C LEU A 35 5.03 3.80 3.39
N TYR A 36 5.52 4.93 3.88
CA TYR A 36 4.70 6.16 3.91
C TYR A 36 4.34 6.60 2.50
N LYS A 37 5.33 6.65 1.60
CA LYS A 37 5.12 7.05 0.21
C LYS A 37 4.15 6.11 -0.52
N THR A 38 4.23 4.80 -0.27
CA THR A 38 3.34 3.83 -0.90
C THR A 38 1.92 3.91 -0.36
N VAL A 39 1.73 4.13 0.95
CA VAL A 39 0.38 4.37 1.51
C VAL A 39 -0.19 5.69 1.01
N GLU A 40 0.63 6.74 0.93
CA GLU A 40 0.23 8.04 0.38
C GLU A 40 -0.19 7.91 -1.09
N PHE A 41 0.62 7.22 -1.90
CA PHE A 41 0.29 6.89 -3.28
C PHE A 41 -1.02 6.11 -3.40
N ALA A 42 -1.18 5.02 -2.64
CA ALA A 42 -2.40 4.21 -2.67
C ALA A 42 -3.66 5.00 -2.26
N ASN A 43 -3.52 5.95 -1.34
CA ASN A 43 -4.60 6.84 -0.95
C ASN A 43 -4.89 7.90 -2.03
N GLN A 44 -3.87 8.46 -2.67
CA GLN A 44 -4.02 9.44 -3.76
C GLN A 44 -4.66 8.82 -5.02
N GLU A 45 -4.29 7.59 -5.36
CA GLU A 45 -4.88 6.82 -6.47
C GLU A 45 -6.29 6.29 -6.14
N GLY A 46 -6.79 6.51 -4.92
CA GLY A 46 -8.12 6.09 -4.49
C GLY A 46 -8.25 4.58 -4.30
N TYR A 47 -7.15 3.85 -4.10
CA TYR A 47 -7.18 2.42 -3.79
C TYR A 47 -7.66 2.13 -2.37
N LEU A 48 -7.42 3.09 -1.46
CA LEU A 48 -7.80 2.99 -0.06
C LEU A 48 -8.98 3.92 0.25
N VAL A 49 -9.94 3.42 1.01
CA VAL A 49 -11.03 4.19 1.59
C VAL A 49 -10.86 4.21 3.10
N GLY A 50 -10.94 5.39 3.72
CA GLY A 50 -10.85 5.53 5.18
C GLY A 50 -9.45 5.46 5.76
N ALA A 51 -8.40 5.45 4.93
CA ALA A 51 -7.02 5.63 5.37
C ALA A 51 -6.79 7.04 5.92
N LYS A 52 -6.00 7.15 7.00
CA LYS A 52 -5.63 8.44 7.60
C LYS A 52 -4.12 8.60 7.58
N LEU A 53 -3.68 9.69 6.98
CA LEU A 53 -2.29 10.09 6.94
C LEU A 53 -2.16 11.49 7.52
N ASP A 54 -1.15 11.70 8.35
CA ASP A 54 -0.76 13.03 8.82
C ASP A 54 0.74 13.20 8.63
N ALA A 55 1.11 14.02 7.64
CA ALA A 55 2.49 14.32 7.31
C ALA A 55 3.21 15.21 8.36
N ASN A 56 2.46 15.83 9.28
CA ASN A 56 2.95 16.91 10.14
C ASN A 56 2.85 16.60 11.65
N TYR A 57 2.68 15.33 12.03
CA TYR A 57 2.37 14.97 13.41
C TYR A 57 3.44 15.42 14.45
N SER A 58 4.74 15.50 14.09
CA SER A 58 5.76 16.09 14.99
C SER A 58 6.98 16.74 14.32
N HIS A 59 6.81 17.45 13.20
CA HIS A 59 7.88 18.10 12.40
C HIS A 59 8.95 17.17 11.77
N SER A 60 9.08 15.92 12.22
CA SER A 60 10.05 14.93 11.68
C SER A 60 9.45 13.56 11.36
N LEU A 61 8.27 13.25 11.91
CA LEU A 61 7.58 11.99 11.72
C LEU A 61 6.16 12.23 11.21
N ALA A 62 5.72 11.34 10.33
CA ALA A 62 4.35 11.26 9.86
C ALA A 62 3.61 10.14 10.61
N SER A 63 2.28 10.18 10.58
CA SER A 63 1.44 9.09 11.09
C SER A 63 0.64 8.44 9.96
N ILE A 64 0.46 7.13 10.09
CA ILE A 64 -0.42 6.32 9.23
C ILE A 64 -1.35 5.54 10.13
N ASP A 65 -2.65 5.63 9.89
CA ASP A 65 -3.68 4.78 10.49
C ASP A 65 -4.55 4.15 9.39
N LEU A 66 -4.41 2.83 9.26
CA LEU A 66 -5.14 1.98 8.31
C LEU A 66 -6.13 1.04 9.03
N THR A 67 -6.36 1.22 10.33
CA THR A 67 -7.23 0.32 11.12
C THR A 67 -8.67 0.27 10.65
N LYS A 68 -9.13 1.36 10.03
CA LYS A 68 -10.47 1.48 9.43
C LYS A 68 -10.42 1.55 7.90
N ALA A 69 -9.24 1.31 7.31
CA ALA A 69 -9.09 1.36 5.88
C ALA A 69 -9.70 0.10 5.24
N THR A 70 -10.34 0.27 4.10
CA THR A 70 -10.79 -0.82 3.23
C THR A 70 -10.31 -0.55 1.81
N LEU A 71 -10.28 -1.60 0.98
CA LEU A 71 -10.03 -1.42 -0.45
C LEU A 71 -11.26 -0.80 -1.12
N SER A 72 -11.04 0.12 -2.05
CA SER A 72 -12.03 0.50 -3.05
C SER A 72 -12.11 -0.57 -4.15
N GLU A 73 -13.06 -0.44 -5.09
CA GLU A 73 -13.11 -1.28 -6.29
C GLU A 73 -11.80 -1.20 -7.08
N ALA A 74 -11.24 0.01 -7.25
CA ALA A 74 -9.94 0.22 -7.89
C ALA A 74 -8.80 -0.45 -7.11
N GLY A 75 -8.84 -0.40 -5.78
CA GLY A 75 -7.87 -1.07 -4.92
C GLY A 75 -7.91 -2.60 -5.03
N VAL A 76 -9.11 -3.19 -5.14
CA VAL A 76 -9.26 -4.63 -5.39
C VAL A 76 -8.71 -5.02 -6.76
N ALA A 77 -9.04 -4.25 -7.81
CA ALA A 77 -8.54 -4.49 -9.16
C ALA A 77 -7.00 -4.38 -9.23
N LYS A 78 -6.42 -3.37 -8.56
CA LYS A 78 -4.97 -3.20 -8.48
C LYS A 78 -4.31 -4.36 -7.71
N LEU A 79 -4.89 -4.80 -6.60
CA LEU A 79 -4.40 -5.97 -5.86
C LEU A 79 -4.40 -7.22 -6.76
N GLN A 80 -5.46 -7.47 -7.51
CA GLN A 80 -5.53 -8.57 -8.46
C GLN A 80 -4.41 -8.48 -9.50
N ALA A 81 -4.24 -7.32 -10.14
CA ALA A 81 -3.19 -7.10 -11.13
C ALA A 81 -1.77 -7.32 -10.59
N LEU A 82 -1.52 -7.02 -9.31
CA LEU A 82 -0.23 -7.26 -8.65
C LEU A 82 -0.02 -8.72 -8.23
N THR A 83 -1.10 -9.48 -8.03
CA THR A 83 -1.03 -10.91 -7.65
C THR A 83 -1.03 -11.85 -8.84
N THR A 84 -1.53 -11.41 -9.99
CA THR A 84 -1.49 -12.21 -11.22
C THR A 84 -0.08 -12.14 -11.77
N PRO A 85 0.65 -13.26 -11.88
CA PRO A 85 1.91 -13.26 -12.60
C PRO A 85 1.62 -12.83 -14.04
N ASP A 86 2.49 -11.99 -14.61
CA ASP A 86 2.40 -11.54 -15.99
C ASP A 86 2.44 -12.77 -16.92
N GLU A 87 1.27 -13.33 -17.24
CA GLU A 87 1.11 -14.36 -18.27
C GLU A 87 1.22 -13.70 -19.65
N THR A 88 2.38 -13.13 -19.96
CA THR A 88 2.72 -12.65 -21.30
C THR A 88 3.94 -13.37 -21.84
N GLU A 89 3.94 -14.69 -21.88
CA GLU A 89 4.70 -15.45 -22.88
C GLU A 89 3.99 -16.77 -23.20
N THR A 90 3.01 -16.73 -24.12
CA THR A 90 2.83 -17.83 -25.08
C THR A 90 2.12 -17.32 -26.33
N PRO A 91 2.74 -17.50 -27.51
CA PRO A 91 1.99 -18.07 -28.61
C PRO A 91 2.54 -19.46 -28.90
N GLU A 92 1.70 -20.47 -28.71
CA GLU A 92 1.87 -21.75 -29.38
C GLU A 92 1.81 -21.52 -30.89
N SER A 93 2.85 -21.94 -31.62
CA SER A 93 2.80 -22.49 -32.98
C SER A 93 4.10 -23.22 -33.27
#